data_AF-A0A2Z6MGR0-F1
#
_entry.id   AF-A0A2Z6MGR0-F1
#
_cell.length_a   1.000
_cell.length_b   1.000
_cell.length_c   1.000
_cell.angle_alpha   90.00
_cell.angle_beta   90.00
_cell.angle_gamma   90.00
#
_symmetry.space_group_name_H-M   'P 1'
#
loop_
_entity.id
_entity.type
_entity.pdbx_description
1 polymer ?
#
loop_
_entity_poly.entity_id
_entity_poly.type
_entity_poly.pdbx_seq_one_letter_code
_entity_poly.pdbx_strand_id
1 'polypeptide(L)'
;MLGMHSDPDMSWVKAWHKLIPSKVSCLVWRLFQNRVATKDNLSMRGVIGQGSLQCVGECGVEESASHLFFECPVFAGVWYRICKWLEVSTIFHNEGLSHLEQFEGLTGIGRVFADRVSVIWFASIWCIWKAKNDKVFKNKDVHIDKIIESVKILSWNWLKFKASNLEYNMAHWCLNPRVCLGCPVYI
;
A
#
# COMPACT_ATOMS: atom_id res chain seq x y z
N MET A 1 -29.39 3.36 4.18
CA MET A 1 -28.02 3.05 3.71
C MET A 1 -27.09 3.98 4.48
N LEU A 2 -26.66 3.57 5.67
CA LEU A 2 -25.79 4.40 6.51
C LEU A 2 -24.36 4.22 5.98
N GLY A 3 -23.79 5.31 5.45
CA GLY A 3 -22.38 5.35 5.11
C GLY A 3 -21.58 5.07 6.38
N MET A 4 -20.75 4.02 6.34
CA MET A 4 -19.75 3.78 7.37
C MET A 4 -18.71 4.89 7.25
N HIS A 5 -19.02 6.07 7.80
CA HIS A 5 -17.99 7.07 8.06
C HIS A 5 -17.04 6.46 9.08
N SER A 6 -15.87 6.04 8.60
CA SER A 6 -14.74 5.64 9.45
C SER A 6 -14.53 6.70 10.54
N ASP A 7 -14.49 6.27 11.80
CA ASP A 7 -14.21 7.15 12.93
C ASP A 7 -12.89 7.91 12.67
N PRO A 8 -12.93 9.26 12.57
CA PRO A 8 -11.76 10.06 12.26
C PRO A 8 -10.56 9.71 13.15
N ASP A 9 -10.81 9.38 14.42
CA ASP A 9 -9.79 9.10 15.43
C ASP A 9 -8.97 7.84 15.10
N MET A 10 -9.62 6.80 14.57
CA MET A 10 -8.95 5.53 14.23
C MET A 10 -8.00 5.69 13.02
N SER A 11 -8.38 6.51 12.04
CA SER A 11 -7.60 6.70 10.81
C SER A 11 -6.22 7.31 11.07
N TRP A 12 -6.12 8.24 12.02
CA TRP A 12 -4.87 8.88 12.41
C TRP A 12 -3.92 7.92 13.11
N VAL A 13 -4.45 7.12 14.04
CA VAL A 13 -3.66 6.13 14.80
C VAL A 13 -3.07 5.08 13.85
N LYS A 14 -3.86 4.60 12.88
CA LYS A 14 -3.41 3.60 11.90
C LYS A 14 -2.39 4.15 10.91
N ALA A 15 -2.52 5.42 10.50
CA ALA A 15 -1.58 6.03 9.56
C ALA A 15 -0.18 6.23 10.17
N TRP A 16 -0.10 6.58 11.47
CA TRP A 16 1.16 6.86 12.18
C TRP A 16 1.83 5.60 12.76
N HIS A 17 2.28 4.72 11.87
CA HIS A 17 2.92 3.48 12.27
C HIS A 17 4.42 3.65 12.62
N LYS A 18 4.84 3.22 13.82
CA LYS A 18 6.22 3.39 14.33
C LYS A 18 7.31 2.73 13.48
N LEU A 19 6.96 1.72 12.69
CA LEU A 19 7.91 0.96 11.88
C LEU A 19 8.18 1.58 10.51
N ILE A 20 7.51 2.68 10.13
CA ILE A 20 7.68 3.31 8.81
C ILE A 20 8.20 4.75 8.92
N PRO A 21 8.80 5.31 7.86
CA PRO A 21 9.16 6.72 7.82
C PRO A 21 7.92 7.63 7.84
N SER A 22 8.01 8.79 8.52
CA SER A 22 6.90 9.74 8.67
C SER A 22 6.31 10.23 7.34
N LYS A 23 7.13 10.39 6.29
CA LYS A 23 6.66 10.76 4.95
C LYS A 23 5.68 9.75 4.35
N VAL A 24 5.82 8.47 4.69
CA VAL A 24 4.94 7.40 4.23
C VAL A 24 3.61 7.50 4.97
N SER A 25 3.67 7.67 6.29
CA SER A 25 2.49 7.92 7.11
C SER A 25 1.73 9.19 6.68
N CYS A 26 2.40 10.29 6.31
CA CYS A 26 1.74 11.47 5.74
C CYS A 26 0.93 11.13 4.48
N LEU A 27 1.51 10.32 3.59
CA LEU A 27 0.84 9.90 2.36
C LEU A 27 -0.40 9.04 2.67
N VAL A 28 -0.25 8.08 3.57
CA VAL A 28 -1.32 7.16 3.99
C VAL A 28 -2.45 7.92 4.68
N TRP A 29 -2.11 8.84 5.57
CA TRP A 29 -3.11 9.69 6.22
C TRP A 29 -3.89 10.51 5.19
N ARG A 30 -3.21 11.10 4.19
CA ARG A 30 -3.89 11.77 3.07
C ARG A 30 -4.74 10.81 2.25
N LEU A 31 -4.33 9.56 2.09
CA LEU A 31 -5.11 8.53 1.40
C LEU A 31 -6.43 8.25 2.13
N PHE A 32 -6.37 8.05 3.45
CA PHE A 32 -7.58 7.81 4.27
C PHE A 32 -8.57 8.98 4.23
N GLN A 33 -8.08 10.19 4.03
CA GLN A 33 -8.91 11.39 3.94
C GLN A 33 -9.34 11.73 2.51
N ASN A 34 -9.01 10.89 1.51
CA ASN A 34 -9.16 11.18 0.08
C ASN A 34 -8.57 12.55 -0.34
N ARG A 35 -7.37 12.88 0.16
CA ARG A 35 -6.67 14.15 -0.09
C ARG A 35 -5.35 14.01 -0.85
N VAL A 36 -5.05 12.82 -1.36
CA VAL A 36 -3.87 12.57 -2.19
C VAL A 36 -3.97 13.36 -3.50
N ALA A 37 -2.83 13.72 -4.10
CA ALA A 37 -2.79 14.45 -5.37
C ALA A 37 -3.03 13.53 -6.59
N THR A 38 -4.19 12.87 -6.58
CA THR A 38 -4.78 12.20 -7.74
C THR A 38 -5.41 13.22 -8.68
N LYS A 39 -5.60 12.86 -9.96
CA LYS A 39 -6.08 13.83 -10.97
C LYS A 39 -7.46 14.40 -10.63
N ASP A 40 -8.38 13.59 -10.11
CA ASP A 40 -9.68 14.08 -9.60
C ASP A 40 -9.52 15.17 -8.53
N ASN A 41 -8.68 14.92 -7.52
CA ASN A 41 -8.39 15.83 -6.41
C ASN A 41 -7.66 17.09 -6.87
N LEU A 42 -6.78 16.98 -7.86
CA LEU A 42 -6.10 18.13 -8.46
C LEU A 42 -7.07 18.99 -9.27
N SER A 43 -7.99 18.36 -10.02
CA SER A 43 -9.03 19.06 -10.78
C SER A 43 -10.02 19.78 -9.87
N MET A 44 -10.46 19.13 -8.77
CA MET A 44 -11.31 19.77 -7.75
C MET A 44 -10.65 21.00 -7.11
N ARG A 45 -9.31 21.03 -7.05
CA ARG A 45 -8.54 22.17 -6.54
C ARG A 45 -8.19 23.21 -7.62
N GLY A 46 -8.65 23.03 -8.86
CA GLY A 46 -8.36 23.92 -9.98
C GLY A 46 -6.91 23.87 -10.48
N VAL A 47 -6.15 22.82 -10.14
CA VAL A 47 -4.74 22.67 -10.55
C VAL A 47 -4.61 22.13 -11.98
N ILE A 48 -5.54 21.27 -12.39
CA ILE A 48 -5.60 20.72 -13.75
C ILE A 48 -7.03 20.86 -14.32
N GLY A 49 -7.16 20.84 -15.65
CA GLY A 49 -8.47 20.88 -16.31
C GLY A 49 -9.19 19.52 -16.35
N GLN A 50 -10.51 19.56 -16.53
CA GLN A 50 -11.38 18.37 -16.57
C GLN A 50 -11.07 17.39 -17.72
N GLY A 51 -10.36 17.82 -18.76
CA GLY A 51 -9.99 16.96 -19.90
C GLY A 51 -8.83 15.98 -19.65
N SER A 52 -8.17 16.03 -18.49
CA SER A 52 -6.94 15.25 -18.21
C SER A 52 -7.07 14.29 -17.01
N LEU A 53 -8.27 13.76 -16.78
CA LEU A 53 -8.58 12.95 -15.58
C LEU A 53 -8.23 11.47 -15.71
N GLN A 54 -7.97 10.96 -16.91
CA GLN A 54 -7.68 9.54 -17.12
C GLN A 54 -6.50 9.04 -16.27
N CYS A 55 -6.65 7.83 -15.72
CA CYS A 55 -5.67 7.17 -14.88
C CYS A 55 -4.30 7.09 -15.56
N VAL A 56 -3.25 7.34 -14.78
CA VAL A 56 -1.86 7.17 -15.20
C VAL A 56 -1.53 5.75 -15.68
N GLY A 57 -2.33 4.75 -15.29
CA GLY A 57 -2.21 3.37 -15.75
C GLY A 57 -2.78 3.13 -17.15
N GLU A 58 -3.26 4.17 -17.83
CA GLU A 58 -3.76 4.11 -19.22
C GLU A 58 -4.91 3.10 -19.41
N CYS A 59 -5.69 2.84 -18.35
CA CYS A 59 -6.78 1.86 -18.33
C CYS A 59 -8.15 2.43 -18.74
N GLY A 60 -8.21 3.69 -19.21
CA GLY A 60 -9.43 4.34 -19.71
C GLY A 60 -10.41 4.86 -18.65
N VAL A 61 -10.11 4.70 -17.35
CA VAL A 61 -10.94 5.17 -16.22
C VAL A 61 -10.33 6.43 -15.60
N GLU A 62 -11.14 7.30 -14.99
CA GLU A 62 -10.64 8.48 -14.27
C GLU A 62 -9.82 8.13 -13.02
N GLU A 63 -8.77 8.90 -12.74
CA GLU A 63 -7.91 8.69 -11.58
C GLU A 63 -8.53 9.25 -10.30
N SER A 64 -9.09 8.36 -9.48
CA SER A 64 -9.37 8.60 -8.06
C SER A 64 -8.33 7.94 -7.16
N ALA A 65 -8.34 8.24 -5.87
CA ALA A 65 -7.47 7.56 -4.91
C ALA A 65 -7.75 6.05 -4.84
N SER A 66 -9.02 5.65 -4.72
CA SER A 66 -9.42 4.25 -4.72
C SER A 66 -9.00 3.54 -6.01
N HIS A 67 -9.24 4.20 -7.15
CA HIS A 67 -8.88 3.63 -8.43
C HIS A 67 -7.37 3.46 -8.58
N LEU A 68 -6.59 4.51 -8.31
CA LEU A 68 -5.13 4.49 -8.44
C LEU A 68 -4.50 3.41 -7.57
N PHE A 69 -4.92 3.30 -6.30
CA PHE A 69 -4.26 2.41 -5.36
C PHE A 69 -4.79 0.98 -5.40
N PHE A 70 -6.07 0.74 -5.73
CA PHE A 70 -6.69 -0.56 -5.48
C PHE A 70 -7.42 -1.18 -6.67
N GLU A 71 -7.95 -0.40 -7.61
CA GLU A 71 -8.84 -0.93 -8.67
C GLU A 71 -8.21 -0.93 -10.07
N CYS A 72 -7.33 0.02 -10.35
CA CYS A 72 -6.66 0.15 -11.64
C CYS A 72 -5.96 -1.18 -11.97
N PRO A 73 -6.22 -1.82 -13.13
CA PRO A 73 -5.67 -3.15 -13.43
C PRO A 73 -4.14 -3.24 -13.32
N VAL A 74 -3.43 -2.15 -13.64
CA VAL A 74 -1.97 -2.06 -13.50
C VAL A 74 -1.53 -2.12 -12.04
N PHE A 75 -2.16 -1.32 -11.17
CA PHE A 75 -1.77 -1.22 -9.76
C PHE A 75 -2.41 -2.32 -8.88
N ALA A 76 -3.61 -2.78 -9.21
CA ALA A 76 -4.24 -3.97 -8.63
C ALA A 76 -3.35 -5.22 -8.81
N GLY A 77 -2.63 -5.32 -9.93
CA GLY A 77 -1.64 -6.36 -10.16
C GLY A 77 -0.51 -6.39 -9.12
N VAL A 78 -0.18 -5.25 -8.49
CA VAL A 78 0.79 -5.18 -7.38
C VAL A 78 0.27 -5.93 -6.17
N TRP A 79 -0.98 -5.69 -5.76
CA TRP A 79 -1.62 -6.39 -4.64
C TRP A 79 -1.73 -7.90 -4.89
N TYR A 80 -2.11 -8.29 -6.10
CA TYR A 80 -2.12 -9.70 -6.50
C TYR A 80 -0.75 -10.37 -6.31
N ARG A 81 0.32 -9.72 -6.77
CA ARG A 81 1.69 -10.23 -6.62
C ARG A 81 2.15 -10.27 -5.16
N ILE A 82 1.72 -9.32 -4.33
CA ILE A 82 1.98 -9.33 -2.88
C ILE A 82 1.25 -10.49 -2.21
N CYS A 83 -0.02 -10.72 -2.52
CA CYS A 83 -0.78 -11.87 -2.02
C CYS A 83 -0.12 -13.19 -2.39
N LYS A 84 0.30 -13.33 -3.66
CA LYS A 84 1.04 -14.51 -4.12
C LYS A 84 2.35 -14.69 -3.35
N TRP A 85 3.09 -13.61 -3.10
CA TRP A 85 4.34 -13.66 -2.32
C TRP A 85 4.10 -14.03 -0.85
N LEU A 86 2.98 -13.60 -0.27
CA LEU A 86 2.56 -13.95 1.09
C LEU A 86 1.81 -15.28 1.18
N GLU A 87 1.59 -15.96 0.06
CA GLU A 87 0.81 -17.21 -0.03
C GLU A 87 -0.58 -17.09 0.62
N VAL A 88 -1.27 -16.00 0.30
CA VAL A 88 -2.66 -15.74 0.74
C VAL A 88 -3.55 -15.48 -0.47
N SER A 89 -4.83 -15.84 -0.33
CA SER A 89 -5.87 -15.56 -1.32
C SER A 89 -7.00 -14.79 -0.63
N THR A 90 -7.28 -13.58 -1.11
CA THR A 90 -8.34 -12.73 -0.58
C THR A 90 -8.82 -11.75 -1.65
N ILE A 91 -10.02 -11.21 -1.45
CA ILE A 91 -10.57 -10.08 -2.22
C ILE A 91 -10.53 -8.88 -1.30
N PHE A 92 -9.81 -7.82 -1.69
CA PHE A 92 -9.67 -6.63 -0.86
C PHE A 92 -10.78 -5.61 -1.07
N HIS A 93 -11.05 -4.84 -0.01
CA HIS A 93 -11.74 -3.55 -0.13
C HIS A 93 -10.95 -2.57 -1.01
N ASN A 94 -11.65 -1.61 -1.61
CA ASN A 94 -11.09 -0.57 -2.47
C ASN A 94 -10.89 0.79 -1.74
N GLU A 95 -11.07 0.82 -0.42
CA GLU A 95 -10.84 2.00 0.41
C GLU A 95 -9.63 1.82 1.31
N GLY A 96 -8.83 2.87 1.48
CA GLY A 96 -7.52 2.78 2.12
C GLY A 96 -7.54 2.18 3.54
N LEU A 97 -8.43 2.66 4.41
CA LEU A 97 -8.48 2.20 5.80
C LEU A 97 -8.99 0.76 5.90
N SER A 98 -10.13 0.45 5.27
CA SER A 98 -10.70 -0.90 5.27
C SER A 98 -9.78 -1.92 4.58
N HIS A 99 -9.06 -1.51 3.54
CA HIS A 99 -8.04 -2.35 2.92
C HIS A 99 -6.88 -2.64 3.88
N LEU A 100 -6.40 -1.65 4.65
CA LEU A 100 -5.36 -1.87 5.66
C LEU A 100 -5.84 -2.83 6.75
N GLU A 101 -7.04 -2.61 7.31
CA GLU A 101 -7.61 -3.46 8.36
C GLU A 101 -7.76 -4.91 7.90
N GLN A 102 -8.24 -5.12 6.68
CA GLN A 102 -8.31 -6.45 6.09
C GLN A 102 -6.92 -7.06 5.85
N PHE A 103 -5.93 -6.25 5.45
CA PHE A 103 -4.56 -6.70 5.24
C PHE A 103 -3.88 -7.12 6.55
N GLU A 104 -4.11 -6.40 7.64
CA GLU A 104 -3.66 -6.77 8.98
C GLU A 104 -4.33 -8.07 9.47
N GLY A 105 -5.57 -8.31 9.03
CA GLY A 105 -6.38 -9.48 9.38
C GLY A 105 -6.14 -10.75 8.56
N LEU A 106 -5.22 -10.74 7.57
CA LEU A 106 -5.04 -11.83 6.58
C LEU A 106 -4.92 -13.25 7.16
N THR A 107 -4.41 -13.39 8.38
CA THR A 107 -4.11 -14.71 8.96
C THR A 107 -4.64 -14.88 10.38
N GLY A 108 -5.10 -13.81 11.05
CA GLY A 108 -5.52 -13.86 12.45
C GLY A 108 -4.40 -14.20 13.46
N ILE A 109 -3.12 -14.18 13.04
CA ILE A 109 -1.95 -14.67 13.82
C ILE A 109 -1.51 -13.69 14.95
N GLY A 110 -2.38 -12.76 15.34
CA GLY A 110 -2.16 -11.84 16.45
C GLY A 110 -1.38 -10.57 16.10
N ARG A 111 -1.15 -9.74 17.12
CA ARG A 111 -0.74 -8.32 16.95
C ARG A 111 0.64 -8.15 16.31
N VAL A 112 1.60 -9.03 16.58
CA VAL A 112 2.96 -8.92 16.02
C VAL A 112 2.95 -9.14 14.51
N PHE A 113 2.20 -10.14 14.04
CA PHE A 113 2.03 -10.38 12.61
C PHE A 113 1.34 -9.18 11.94
N ALA A 114 0.23 -8.70 12.53
CA ALA A 114 -0.51 -7.53 12.03
C ALA A 114 0.39 -6.28 11.91
N ASP A 115 1.16 -5.94 12.94
CA ASP A 115 2.10 -4.81 12.94
C ASP A 115 3.20 -4.96 11.87
N ARG A 116 3.67 -6.18 11.58
CA ARG A 116 4.73 -6.39 10.60
C ARG A 116 4.20 -6.45 9.17
N VAL A 117 3.04 -7.09 8.96
CA VAL A 117 2.43 -7.21 7.63
C VAL A 117 1.91 -5.86 7.14
N SER A 118 1.44 -4.99 8.05
CA SER A 118 1.07 -3.60 7.71
C SER A 118 2.24 -2.83 7.09
N VAL A 119 3.50 -3.12 7.46
CA VAL A 119 4.69 -2.51 6.85
C VAL A 119 4.79 -2.81 5.36
N ILE A 120 4.41 -4.03 4.94
CA ILE A 120 4.32 -4.38 3.51
C ILE A 120 3.23 -3.55 2.83
N TRP A 121 2.07 -3.40 3.47
CA TRP A 121 0.99 -2.57 2.94
C TRP A 121 1.41 -1.12 2.75
N PHE A 122 2.03 -0.50 3.76
CA PHE A 122 2.54 0.87 3.68
C PHE A 122 3.61 1.04 2.60
N ALA A 123 4.51 0.05 2.47
CA ALA A 123 5.53 0.06 1.42
C ALA A 123 4.89 -0.02 0.02
N SER A 124 3.80 -0.76 -0.12
CA SER A 124 3.04 -0.91 -1.37
C SER A 124 2.40 0.40 -1.80
N ILE A 125 1.69 1.06 -0.89
CA ILE A 125 1.13 2.41 -1.13
C ILE A 125 2.24 3.39 -1.54
N TRP A 126 3.36 3.39 -0.83
CA TRP A 126 4.48 4.26 -1.15
C TRP A 126 5.06 3.99 -2.55
N CYS A 127 5.27 2.72 -2.92
CA CYS A 127 5.85 2.36 -4.21
C CYS A 127 4.90 2.64 -5.37
N ILE A 128 3.60 2.39 -5.21
CA ILE A 128 2.57 2.76 -6.20
C ILE A 128 2.57 4.27 -6.41
N TRP A 129 2.55 5.05 -5.33
CA TRP A 129 2.60 6.51 -5.40
C TRP A 129 3.87 7.03 -6.08
N LYS A 130 5.01 6.40 -5.80
CA LYS A 130 6.29 6.71 -6.45
C LYS A 130 6.26 6.41 -7.96
N ALA A 131 5.76 5.25 -8.35
CA ALA A 131 5.62 4.85 -9.75
C ALA A 131 4.69 5.81 -10.51
N LYS A 132 3.53 6.15 -9.93
CA LYS A 132 2.61 7.15 -10.49
C LYS A 132 3.30 8.48 -10.73
N ASN A 133 4.02 9.01 -9.74
CA ASN A 133 4.70 10.29 -9.88
C ASN A 133 5.85 10.23 -10.89
N ASP A 134 6.61 9.14 -10.95
CA ASP A 134 7.68 8.99 -11.94
C ASP A 134 7.11 8.89 -13.37
N LYS A 135 5.96 8.25 -13.59
CA LYS A 135 5.26 8.28 -14.89
C LYS A 135 4.78 9.69 -15.24
N VAL A 136 4.16 10.42 -14.30
CA VAL A 136 3.66 11.78 -14.56
C VAL A 136 4.78 12.79 -14.82
N PHE A 137 5.82 12.82 -13.99
CA PHE A 137 6.84 13.88 -14.03
C PHE A 137 8.08 13.54 -14.85
N LYS A 138 8.29 12.26 -15.16
CA LYS A 138 9.50 11.79 -15.88
C LYS A 138 9.17 10.87 -17.05
N ASN A 139 7.90 10.66 -17.36
CA ASN A 139 7.43 9.75 -18.40
C ASN A 139 8.06 8.35 -18.32
N LYS A 140 8.29 7.84 -17.10
CA LYS A 140 8.83 6.50 -16.90
C LYS A 140 7.74 5.45 -16.98
N ASP A 141 8.02 4.34 -17.65
CA ASP A 141 7.11 3.20 -17.71
C ASP A 141 6.93 2.53 -16.34
N VAL A 142 5.70 2.05 -16.12
CA VAL A 142 5.30 1.36 -14.90
C VAL A 142 5.56 -0.13 -15.09
N HIS A 143 6.47 -0.68 -14.29
CA HIS A 143 6.75 -2.13 -14.27
C HIS A 143 6.39 -2.71 -12.91
N ILE A 144 5.41 -3.61 -12.88
CA ILE A 144 4.91 -4.23 -11.64
C ILE A 144 6.05 -4.94 -10.90
N ASP A 145 6.90 -5.69 -11.60
CA ASP A 145 7.98 -6.45 -10.96
C ASP A 145 8.98 -5.52 -10.23
N LYS A 146 9.31 -4.35 -10.81
CA LYS A 146 10.15 -3.33 -10.13
C LYS A 146 9.46 -2.72 -8.90
N ILE A 147 8.14 -2.54 -8.96
CA ILE A 147 7.37 -2.08 -7.80
C ILE A 147 7.44 -3.12 -6.69
N ILE A 148 7.23 -4.41 -7.00
CA ILE A 148 7.28 -5.51 -6.03
C ILE A 148 8.67 -5.65 -5.40
N GLU A 149 9.74 -5.57 -6.19
CA GLU A 149 11.11 -5.55 -5.66
C GLU A 149 11.32 -4.38 -4.69
N SER A 150 10.85 -3.19 -5.05
CA SER A 150 10.92 -2.00 -4.19
C SER A 150 10.13 -2.18 -2.90
N VAL A 151 8.95 -2.80 -2.96
CA VAL A 151 8.13 -3.14 -1.78
C VAL A 151 8.89 -4.08 -0.86
N LYS A 152 9.47 -5.17 -1.40
CA LYS A 152 10.26 -6.12 -0.62
C LYS A 152 11.46 -5.45 0.05
N ILE A 153 12.22 -4.64 -0.69
CA ILE A 153 13.40 -3.93 -0.18
C ILE A 153 13.02 -2.93 0.92
N LEU A 154 12.01 -2.09 0.67
CA LEU A 154 11.61 -1.06 1.63
C LEU A 154 11.01 -1.66 2.90
N SER A 155 10.10 -2.63 2.76
CA SER A 155 9.51 -3.30 3.92
C SER A 155 10.55 -4.01 4.77
N TRP A 156 11.51 -4.72 4.15
CA TRP A 156 12.62 -5.33 4.88
C TRP A 156 13.50 -4.30 5.58
N ASN A 157 13.91 -3.23 4.89
CA ASN A 157 14.73 -2.17 5.50
C ASN A 157 14.01 -1.55 6.70
N TRP A 158 12.74 -1.20 6.55
CA TRP A 158 11.95 -0.59 7.61
C TRP A 158 11.80 -1.51 8.82
N LEU A 159 11.49 -2.79 8.59
CA LEU A 159 11.45 -3.79 9.65
C LEU A 159 12.82 -3.98 10.30
N LYS A 160 13.91 -4.11 9.53
CA LYS A 160 15.25 -4.34 10.06
C LYS A 160 15.77 -3.17 10.91
N PHE A 161 15.48 -1.93 10.50
CA PHE A 161 15.95 -0.74 11.23
C PHE A 161 15.04 -0.32 12.39
N LYS A 162 13.74 -0.65 12.35
CA LYS A 162 12.75 -0.17 13.34
C LYS A 162 12.18 -1.26 14.25
N ALA A 163 12.17 -2.51 13.81
CA ALA A 163 11.87 -3.66 14.66
C ALA A 163 13.21 -4.29 15.07
N SER A 164 13.65 -3.99 16.29
CA SER A 164 14.96 -4.39 16.86
C SER A 164 15.26 -5.90 16.85
N ASN A 165 14.29 -6.76 16.46
CA ASN A 165 14.37 -8.22 16.57
C ASN A 165 14.12 -8.95 15.23
N LEU A 166 14.31 -8.31 14.07
CA LEU A 166 14.24 -9.03 12.80
C LEU A 166 15.58 -9.74 12.52
N GLU A 167 15.69 -11.02 12.86
CA GLU A 167 16.93 -11.80 12.71
C GLU A 167 17.23 -12.15 11.24
N TYR A 168 16.22 -12.16 10.39
CA TYR A 168 16.31 -12.62 9.00
C TYR A 168 16.97 -11.61 8.05
N ASN A 169 17.79 -12.13 7.14
CA ASN A 169 18.39 -11.34 6.05
C ASN A 169 17.37 -11.12 4.90
N MET A 170 17.76 -10.29 3.93
CA MET A 170 16.89 -9.92 2.80
C MET A 170 16.49 -11.10 1.91
N ALA A 171 17.39 -12.08 1.72
CA ALA A 171 17.08 -13.26 0.93
C ALA A 171 16.00 -14.11 1.62
N HIS A 172 16.14 -14.33 2.93
CA HIS A 172 15.15 -15.07 3.70
C HIS A 172 13.80 -14.33 3.77
N TRP A 173 13.81 -12.99 3.85
CA TRP A 173 12.60 -12.17 3.72
C TRP A 173 11.88 -12.38 2.38
N CYS A 174 12.64 -12.41 1.28
CA CYS A 174 12.06 -12.56 -0.05
C CYS A 174 11.49 -13.96 -0.29
N LEU A 175 12.09 -14.99 0.28
CA LEU A 175 11.71 -16.39 0.08
C LEU A 175 10.66 -16.87 1.08
N ASN A 176 10.74 -16.43 2.33
CA ASN A 176 9.92 -16.93 3.45
C ASN A 176 9.30 -15.77 4.26
N PRO A 177 8.51 -14.88 3.63
CA PRO A 177 8.01 -13.68 4.31
C PRO A 177 7.10 -14.02 5.49
N ARG A 178 6.28 -15.07 5.40
CA ARG A 178 5.38 -15.49 6.49
C ARG A 178 6.14 -15.83 7.77
N VAL A 179 7.24 -16.58 7.65
CA VAL A 179 8.11 -16.94 8.78
C VAL A 179 8.73 -15.68 9.39
N CYS A 180 9.21 -14.77 8.55
CA CYS A 180 9.78 -13.50 8.99
C CYS A 180 8.76 -12.60 9.71
N LEU A 181 7.50 -12.66 9.29
CA LEU A 181 6.38 -11.94 9.90
C LEU A 181 5.93 -12.55 11.23
N GLY A 182 6.46 -13.71 11.63
CA GLY A 182 6.12 -14.39 12.88
C GLY A 182 4.98 -15.41 12.75
N CYS A 183 4.65 -15.86 11.53
CA CYS A 183 3.80 -17.02 11.34
C CYS A 183 4.52 -18.27 11.87
N PRO A 184 3.90 -19.08 12.76
CA PRO A 184 4.48 -20.35 13.13
C PRO A 184 4.69 -21.20 11.88
N VAL A 185 5.88 -21.79 11.75
CA VAL A 185 6.12 -22.85 10.77
C VAL A 185 5.42 -24.08 11.34
N TYR A 186 4.20 -24.36 10.89
CA TYR A 186 3.59 -25.65 11.19
C TYR A 186 4.42 -26.72 10.46
N ILE A 187 4.99 -27.64 11.24
CA ILE A 187 5.66 -28.88 10.80
C ILE A 187 4.59 -29.84 10.27
#